data_AF-A0A9E7KYB0-F1
#
_entry.id   AF-A0A9E7KYB0-F1
#
_cell.length_a   1.000
_cell.length_b   1.000
_cell.length_c   1.000
_cell.angle_alpha   90.00
_cell.angle_beta   90.00
_cell.angle_gamma   90.00
#
_symmetry.space_group_name_H-M   'P 1'
#
loop_
_entity.id
_entity.type
_entity.pdbx_description
1 polymer ?
#
loop_
_entity_poly.entity_id
_entity_poly.type
_entity_poly.pdbx_seq_one_letter_code
_entity_poly.pdbx_strand_id
1 'polypeptide(L)'
;MNYDLTLLVKDGLSTAKCVAVVYESLKGEKVLKSFVLIQEKVGGWTPVDVNNPHVHDIAVFAVSEHNKEAKEHLTLVNVVKAQSQVVAGVNYKLLLVAKNEKGASGSTRRWYEAVVWEKEWMNFEKLVSFNLVITS
;
A
#
# COMPACT_ATOMS: atom_id res chain seq x y z
N MET A 1 -5.20 14.75 34.17
CA MET A 1 -4.30 13.92 33.34
C MET A 1 -4.71 14.08 31.88
N ASN A 2 -3.77 14.19 30.94
CA ASN A 2 -4.08 14.18 29.51
C ASN A 2 -3.84 12.78 28.97
N TYR A 3 -4.75 12.29 28.13
CA TYR A 3 -4.58 11.03 27.43
C TYR A 3 -5.02 11.17 25.96
N ASP A 4 -4.29 10.47 25.10
CA ASP A 4 -4.55 10.41 23.67
C ASP A 4 -5.34 9.14 23.37
N LEU A 5 -6.53 9.29 22.80
CA LEU A 5 -7.36 8.20 22.31
C LEU A 5 -7.32 8.16 20.80
N THR A 6 -6.93 7.03 20.21
CA THR A 6 -7.17 6.78 18.79
C THR A 6 -8.58 6.21 18.63
N LEU A 7 -9.43 6.90 17.88
CA LEU A 7 -10.81 6.51 17.64
C LEU A 7 -11.01 6.20 16.15
N LEU A 8 -11.91 5.26 15.88
CA LEU A 8 -12.48 5.02 14.56
C LEU A 8 -13.88 5.63 14.54
N VAL A 9 -14.05 6.67 13.75
CA VAL A 9 -15.30 7.43 13.65
C VAL A 9 -15.98 7.03 12.35
N LYS A 10 -17.25 6.65 12.44
CA LYS A 10 -18.08 6.33 11.27
C LYS A 10 -19.03 7.48 11.01
N ASP A 11 -19.09 7.91 9.75
CA ASP A 11 -20.10 8.84 9.24
C ASP A 11 -20.72 8.22 7.99
N GLY A 12 -21.91 7.63 8.16
CA GLY A 12 -22.53 6.76 7.17
C GLY A 12 -21.64 5.56 6.81
N LEU A 13 -21.28 5.45 5.52
CA LEU A 13 -20.37 4.41 5.00
C LEU A 13 -18.88 4.76 5.16
N SER A 14 -18.55 5.99 5.50
CA SER A 14 -17.17 6.45 5.64
C SER A 14 -16.65 6.15 7.04
N THR A 15 -15.43 5.63 7.14
CA THR A 15 -14.73 5.46 8.42
C THR A 15 -13.44 6.29 8.40
N ALA A 16 -13.23 7.11 9.44
CA ALA A 16 -12.03 7.91 9.62
C ALA A 16 -11.34 7.56 10.94
N LYS A 17 -10.01 7.52 10.95
CA LYS A 17 -9.24 7.49 12.20
C LYS A 17 -9.04 8.90 12.70
N CYS A 18 -9.15 9.11 14.01
CA CYS A 18 -8.83 10.38 14.64
C CYS A 18 -8.08 10.16 15.97
N VAL A 19 -7.33 11.17 16.38
CA VAL A 19 -6.78 11.27 17.73
C VAL A 19 -7.61 12.31 18.49
N ALA A 20 -8.16 11.90 19.62
CA ALA A 20 -8.83 12.77 20.57
C ALA A 20 -7.92 12.97 21.79
N VAL A 21 -7.61 14.22 22.12
CA VAL A 21 -6.93 14.57 23.37
C VAL A 21 -7.99 14.88 24.40
N VAL A 22 -7.99 14.13 25.51
CA VAL A 22 -8.95 14.32 26.59
C VAL A 22 -8.21 14.66 27.87
N TYR A 23 -8.71 15.68 28.56
CA TYR A 23 -8.25 16.09 29.88
C TYR A 23 -9.20 15.57 30.95
N GLU A 24 -8.66 14.89 31.96
CA GLU A 24 -9.39 14.50 33.16
C GLU A 24 -8.95 15.32 34.36
N SER A 25 -9.90 15.98 35.04
CA SER A 25 -9.65 16.77 36.24
C SER A 25 -9.44 15.88 37.46
N LEU A 26 -8.87 16.45 38.55
CA LEU A 26 -8.72 15.73 39.83
C LEU A 26 -10.06 15.33 40.45
N LYS A 27 -11.17 15.90 39.98
CA LYS A 27 -12.54 15.54 40.40
C LYS A 27 -13.15 14.44 39.51
N GLY A 28 -12.41 13.90 38.53
CA GLY A 28 -12.86 12.86 37.60
C GLY A 28 -13.65 13.38 36.39
N GLU A 29 -13.70 14.69 36.17
CA GLU A 29 -14.41 15.28 35.04
C GLU A 29 -13.57 15.22 33.76
N LYS A 30 -14.14 14.65 32.69
CA LYS A 30 -13.47 14.45 31.40
C LYS A 30 -13.92 15.50 30.38
N VAL A 31 -12.95 16.19 29.78
CA VAL A 31 -13.19 17.26 28.80
C VAL A 31 -12.39 16.97 27.54
N LEU A 32 -13.08 16.91 26.40
CA LEU A 32 -12.43 16.84 25.09
C LEU A 32 -11.69 18.16 24.82
N LYS A 33 -10.38 18.09 24.63
CA LYS A 33 -9.52 19.26 24.38
C LYS A 33 -9.32 19.51 22.90
N SER A 34 -9.05 18.47 22.15
CA SER A 34 -8.90 18.55 20.71
C SER A 34 -9.30 17.24 20.06
N PHE A 35 -9.65 17.36 18.78
CA PHE A 35 -10.02 16.24 17.95
C PHE A 35 -9.37 16.45 16.58
N VAL A 36 -8.44 15.57 16.24
CA VAL A 36 -7.64 15.69 15.02
C VAL A 36 -7.92 14.47 14.16
N LEU A 37 -8.45 14.69 12.96
CA LEU A 37 -8.52 13.64 11.94
C LEU A 37 -7.10 13.20 11.60
N ILE A 38 -6.85 11.89 11.65
CA ILE A 38 -5.68 11.31 11.01
C ILE A 38 -6.02 11.30 9.52
N GLN A 39 -5.74 12.42 8.84
CA GLN A 39 -5.79 12.46 7.39
C GLN A 39 -4.68 11.55 6.87
N GLU A 40 -5.07 10.40 6.32
CA GLU A 40 -4.27 9.78 5.28
C GLU A 40 -4.21 10.81 4.15
N LYS A 41 -3.02 11.38 3.95
CA LYS A 41 -2.79 12.53 3.08
C LYS A 41 -3.29 12.17 1.68
N VAL A 42 -4.43 12.74 1.25
CA VAL A 42 -4.96 12.51 -0.09
C VAL A 42 -3.90 12.99 -1.09
N GLY A 43 -3.42 12.08 -1.94
CA GLY A 43 -2.33 12.29 -2.88
C GLY A 43 -0.93 11.89 -2.41
N GLY A 44 -0.74 11.41 -1.17
CA GLY A 44 0.52 10.82 -0.69
C GLY A 44 0.52 9.29 -0.79
N TRP A 45 1.71 8.68 -0.82
CA TRP A 45 1.85 7.22 -0.67
C TRP A 45 1.65 6.82 0.79
N THR A 46 0.67 5.96 1.06
CA THR A 46 0.41 5.39 2.40
C THR A 46 0.78 3.91 2.42
N PRO A 47 1.44 3.40 3.48
CA PRO A 47 1.73 1.98 3.60
C PRO A 47 0.45 1.14 3.61
N VAL A 48 0.48 0.01 2.91
CA VAL A 48 -0.56 -1.03 2.97
C VAL A 48 0.06 -2.36 3.38
N ASP A 49 -0.74 -3.21 4.03
CA ASP A 49 -0.29 -4.52 4.50
C ASP A 49 0.07 -5.42 3.32
N VAL A 50 1.30 -5.95 3.32
CA VAL A 50 1.81 -6.87 2.29
C VAL A 50 1.10 -8.22 2.33
N ASN A 51 0.46 -8.57 3.45
CA ASN A 51 -0.33 -9.79 3.59
C ASN A 51 -1.79 -9.62 3.13
N ASN A 52 -2.18 -8.42 2.70
CA ASN A 52 -3.50 -8.21 2.11
C ASN A 52 -3.61 -9.01 0.81
N PRO A 53 -4.61 -9.91 0.65
CA PRO A 53 -4.80 -10.67 -0.57
C PRO A 53 -4.85 -9.81 -1.84
N HIS A 54 -5.48 -8.63 -1.76
CA HIS A 54 -5.56 -7.71 -2.90
C HIS A 54 -4.17 -7.20 -3.33
N VAL A 55 -3.28 -6.92 -2.38
CA VAL A 55 -1.90 -6.54 -2.69
C VAL A 55 -1.15 -7.67 -3.40
N HIS A 56 -1.46 -8.93 -3.05
CA HIS A 56 -0.89 -10.08 -3.74
C HIS A 56 -1.41 -10.18 -5.18
N ASP A 57 -2.70 -9.96 -5.41
CA ASP A 57 -3.30 -9.96 -6.76
C ASP A 57 -2.66 -8.89 -7.64
N ILE A 58 -2.49 -7.67 -7.12
CA ILE A 58 -1.80 -6.57 -7.82
C ILE A 58 -0.33 -6.93 -8.13
N ALA A 59 0.36 -7.62 -7.22
CA ALA A 59 1.74 -8.06 -7.45
C ALA A 59 1.83 -9.13 -8.56
N VAL A 60 0.90 -10.08 -8.57
CA VAL A 60 0.79 -11.12 -9.61
C VAL A 60 0.49 -10.48 -10.97
N PHE A 61 -0.45 -9.54 -11.02
CA PHE A 61 -0.74 -8.76 -12.22
C PHE A 61 0.52 -8.05 -12.73
N ALA A 62 1.24 -7.34 -11.86
CA ALA A 62 2.43 -6.57 -12.25
C ALA A 62 3.52 -7.44 -12.89
N VAL A 63 3.82 -8.60 -12.30
CA VAL A 63 4.82 -9.53 -12.84
C VAL A 63 4.34 -10.18 -14.14
N SER A 64 3.05 -10.53 -14.22
CA SER A 64 2.46 -11.11 -15.43
C SER A 64 2.50 -10.14 -16.61
N GLU A 65 2.08 -8.90 -16.40
CA GLU A 65 2.05 -7.89 -17.47
C GLU A 65 3.47 -7.51 -17.90
N HIS A 66 4.43 -7.38 -16.97
CA HIS A 66 5.84 -7.17 -17.31
C HIS A 66 6.39 -8.33 -18.15
N ASN A 67 6.14 -9.59 -17.76
CA ASN A 67 6.58 -10.75 -18.53
C ASN A 67 6.04 -10.74 -19.96
N LYS A 68 4.78 -10.33 -20.13
CA LYS A 68 4.13 -10.20 -21.45
C LYS A 68 4.75 -9.07 -22.28
N GLU A 69 4.97 -7.90 -21.70
CA GLU A 69 5.53 -6.73 -22.39
C GLU A 69 7.02 -6.90 -22.73
N ALA A 70 7.82 -7.35 -21.76
CA ALA A 70 9.27 -7.49 -21.87
C ALA A 70 9.71 -8.86 -22.46
N LYS A 71 8.78 -9.78 -22.69
CA LYS A 71 9.05 -11.17 -23.10
C LYS A 71 9.99 -11.90 -22.14
N GLU A 72 9.80 -11.65 -20.84
CA GLU A 72 10.55 -12.27 -19.75
C GLU A 72 9.77 -13.41 -19.08
N HIS A 73 10.45 -14.12 -18.17
CA HIS A 73 9.90 -15.24 -17.42
C HIS A 73 10.24 -15.12 -15.93
N LEU A 74 9.81 -14.01 -15.34
CA LEU A 74 9.94 -13.76 -13.91
C LEU A 74 8.84 -14.48 -13.13
N THR A 75 9.22 -15.13 -12.03
CA THR A 75 8.31 -15.70 -11.04
C THR A 75 8.35 -14.82 -9.80
N LEU A 76 7.18 -14.35 -9.34
CA LEU A 76 7.04 -13.61 -8.09
C LEU A 76 7.48 -14.52 -6.92
N VAL A 77 8.37 -14.02 -6.08
CA VAL A 77 8.85 -14.73 -4.88
C VAL A 77 8.28 -14.11 -3.61
N ASN A 78 8.25 -12.78 -3.52
CA ASN A 78 7.74 -12.10 -2.33
C ASN A 78 7.33 -10.65 -2.63
N VAL A 79 6.39 -10.12 -1.83
CA VAL A 79 6.10 -8.68 -1.71
C VAL A 79 6.77 -8.17 -0.45
N VAL A 80 7.76 -7.30 -0.61
CA VAL A 80 8.59 -6.78 0.51
C VAL A 80 7.96 -5.55 1.14
N LYS A 81 7.41 -4.66 0.31
CA LYS A 81 6.73 -3.43 0.73
C LYS A 81 5.59 -3.15 -0.22
N ALA A 82 4.53 -2.56 0.31
CA ALA A 82 3.41 -2.09 -0.47
C ALA A 82 2.95 -0.73 0.03
N GLN A 83 2.64 0.16 -0.89
CA GLN A 83 2.05 1.47 -0.61
C GLN A 83 0.91 1.73 -1.60
N SER A 84 -0.12 2.44 -1.18
CA SER A 84 -1.19 2.90 -2.05
C SER A 84 -1.21 4.44 -2.12
N GLN A 85 -1.80 4.97 -3.17
CA GLN A 85 -2.02 6.41 -3.34
C GLN A 85 -3.33 6.62 -4.08
N VAL A 86 -4.23 7.41 -3.50
CA VAL A 86 -5.50 7.79 -4.14
C VAL A 86 -5.24 8.85 -5.21
N VAL A 87 -5.73 8.58 -6.42
CA VAL A 87 -5.69 9.45 -7.61
C VAL A 87 -7.07 9.41 -8.29
N ALA A 88 -7.16 9.51 -9.63
CA ALA A 88 -8.35 9.12 -10.39
C ALA A 88 -8.48 7.57 -10.45
N GLY A 89 -8.47 6.92 -9.29
CA GLY A 89 -8.19 5.49 -9.10
C GLY A 89 -7.28 5.29 -7.89
N VAL A 90 -6.62 4.14 -7.82
CA VAL A 90 -5.61 3.85 -6.80
C VAL A 90 -4.33 3.43 -7.51
N ASN A 91 -3.21 4.06 -7.17
CA ASN A 91 -1.90 3.52 -7.51
C ASN A 91 -1.44 2.60 -6.39
N TYR A 92 -0.88 1.44 -6.73
CA TYR A 92 -0.11 0.61 -5.83
C TYR A 92 1.35 0.67 -6.22
N LYS A 93 2.24 0.97 -5.28
CA LYS A 93 3.68 0.87 -5.43
C LYS A 93 4.18 -0.29 -4.60
N LEU A 94 4.79 -1.25 -5.27
CA LEU A 94 5.24 -2.50 -4.67
C LEU A 94 6.75 -2.64 -4.83
N LEU A 95 7.42 -3.04 -3.75
CA LEU A 95 8.77 -3.59 -3.81
C LEU A 95 8.66 -5.11 -3.82
N LEU A 96 9.04 -5.73 -4.93
CA LEU A 96 8.89 -7.16 -5.19
C LEU A 96 10.24 -7.84 -5.20
N VAL A 97 10.27 -9.12 -4.84
CA VAL A 97 11.35 -10.03 -5.19
C VAL A 97 10.82 -10.96 -6.26
N ALA A 98 11.54 -11.06 -7.39
CA ALA A 98 11.23 -12.03 -8.44
C ALA A 98 12.51 -12.74 -8.89
N LYS A 99 12.37 -13.92 -9.49
CA LYS A 99 13.48 -14.69 -10.06
C LYS A 99 13.18 -15.03 -11.51
N ASN A 100 14.20 -15.00 -12.36
CA ASN A 100 14.09 -15.51 -13.73
C ASN A 100 14.40 -17.01 -13.73
N GLU A 101 13.46 -17.83 -14.21
CA GLU A 101 13.61 -19.29 -14.20
C GLU A 101 14.32 -19.84 -15.46
N LYS A 102 14.53 -19.03 -16.50
CA LYS A 102 15.12 -19.47 -17.78
C LYS A 102 16.54 -18.97 -18.08
N GLY A 103 17.17 -18.23 -17.16
CA GLY A 103 18.50 -17.67 -17.36
C GLY A 103 19.64 -18.69 -17.22
N ALA A 104 20.63 -18.65 -18.12
CA ALA A 104 21.87 -19.45 -18.05
C ALA A 104 22.73 -19.15 -16.80
N SER A 105 22.47 -18.03 -16.14
CA SER A 105 22.99 -17.70 -14.81
C SER A 105 21.85 -17.94 -13.82
N GLY A 106 21.91 -19.07 -13.10
CA GLY A 106 20.78 -19.67 -12.38
C GLY A 106 19.94 -18.71 -11.52
N SER A 107 18.72 -19.15 -11.21
CA SER A 107 17.63 -18.57 -10.39
C SER A 107 17.97 -17.37 -9.47
N THR A 108 18.47 -16.28 -10.03
CA THR A 108 18.93 -15.13 -9.25
C THR A 108 17.72 -14.32 -8.85
N ARG A 109 17.46 -14.26 -7.55
CA ARG A 109 16.44 -13.38 -6.98
C ARG A 109 16.90 -11.94 -7.14
N ARG A 110 16.03 -11.09 -7.67
CA ARG A 110 16.26 -9.66 -7.87
C ARG A 110 15.09 -8.87 -7.30
N TRP A 111 15.38 -7.63 -6.91
CA TRP A 111 14.36 -6.70 -6.42
C TRP A 111 13.84 -5.84 -7.55
N TYR A 112 12.54 -5.59 -7.53
CA TYR A 112 11.86 -4.77 -8.52
C TYR A 112 10.91 -3.80 -7.83
N GLU A 113 10.85 -2.56 -8.32
CA GLU A 113 9.76 -1.64 -7.97
C GLU A 113 8.74 -1.69 -9.10
N ALA A 114 7.48 -1.99 -8.75
CA ALA A 114 6.36 -1.98 -9.67
C ALA A 114 5.34 -0.92 -9.24
N VAL A 115 4.77 -0.21 -10.20
CA VAL A 115 3.61 0.66 -9.99
C VAL A 115 2.46 0.19 -10.86
N VAL A 116 1.32 -0.08 -10.24
CA VAL A 116 0.07 -0.49 -10.92
C VAL A 116 -0.99 0.56 -10.63
N TRP A 117 -1.73 0.98 -11.65
CA TRP A 117 -2.89 1.85 -11.52
C TRP A 117 -4.16 1.04 -11.69
N GLU A 118 -5.00 1.05 -10.66
CA GLU A 118 -6.27 0.33 -10.59
C GLU A 118 -7.45 1.31 -10.56
N LYS A 119 -8.53 0.91 -11.24
CA LYS A 119 -9.89 1.44 -11.03
C LYS A 119 -10.84 0.27 -10.89
N GLU A 120 -11.04 -0.18 -9.66
CA GLU A 120 -11.84 -1.36 -9.32
C GLU A 120 -13.26 -1.28 -9.92
N TRP A 121 -13.90 -0.10 -9.86
CA TRP A 121 -15.24 0.14 -10.42
C TRP A 121 -15.33 0.04 -11.96
N MET A 122 -14.19 -0.05 -12.66
CA MET A 122 -14.13 -0.25 -14.10
C MET A 122 -13.53 -1.61 -14.48
N ASN A 123 -13.18 -2.45 -13.50
CA ASN A 123 -12.38 -3.66 -13.72
C ASN A 123 -11.13 -3.37 -14.58
N PHE A 124 -10.40 -2.32 -14.21
CA PHE A 124 -9.26 -1.80 -14.95
C PHE A 124 -8.01 -1.84 -14.10
N GLU A 125 -6.96 -2.45 -14.64
CA GLU A 125 -5.61 -2.44 -14.11
C GLU A 125 -4.63 -2.08 -15.23
N LYS A 126 -3.58 -1.33 -14.89
CA LYS A 126 -2.52 -0.99 -15.83
C LYS A 126 -1.17 -0.98 -15.12
N LEU A 127 -0.20 -1.69 -15.69
CA LEU A 127 1.19 -1.56 -15.30
C LEU A 127 1.70 -0.17 -15.73
N VAL A 128 2.07 0.65 -14.76
CA VAL A 128 2.61 2.01 -14.99
C VAL A 128 4.13 1.95 -15.12
N SER A 129 4.78 1.16 -14.27
CA SER A 129 6.23 0.95 -14.33
C SER A 129 6.62 -0.38 -13.68
N PHE A 130 7.73 -0.94 -14.15
CA PHE A 130 8.38 -2.11 -13.57
C PHE A 130 9.89 -1.98 -13.73
N ASN A 131 10.60 -1.67 -12.64
CA ASN A 131 12.03 -1.30 -12.68
C ASN A 131 12.86 -2.22 -11.80
N LEU A 132 14.00 -2.68 -12.29
CA LEU A 132 15.00 -3.38 -11.49
C LEU A 132 15.59 -2.41 -10.44
N VAL A 133 15.60 -2.83 -9.18
CA VAL A 133 16.24 -2.09 -8.08
C VAL A 133 17.64 -2.65 -7.89
N ILE A 134 18.66 -1.84 -8.19
CA ILE A 134 20.06 -2.19 -7.94
C ILE A 134 20.42 -1.69 -6.55
N THR A 135 20.62 -2.60 -5.61
CA THR A 135 21.19 -2.28 -4.30
C THR A 135 22.71 -2.28 -4.42
N SER A 136 23.32 -1.11 -4.24
CA SER A 136 24.78 -0.91 -4.16
C SER A 136 25.36 -1.41 -2.85
#